data_AF-A0A938W683-F1
#
_entry.id   AF-A0A938W683-F1
#
_cell.length_a   1.000
_cell.length_b   1.000
_cell.length_c   1.000
_cell.angle_alpha   90.00
_cell.angle_beta   90.00
_cell.angle_gamma   90.00
#
_symmetry.space_group_name_H-M   'P 1'
#
loop_
_entity.id
_entity.type
_entity.pdbx_description
1 polymer ?
#
loop_
_entity_poly.entity_id
_entity_poly.type
_entity_poly.pdbx_seq_one_letter_code
_entity_poly.pdbx_strand_id
1 'polypeptide(L)'
;MAEPKPKRRRSATKSAADQSSEWQEEVEQLSFNEARTALELAMAKLQSSDLEVEEMATLYRRAEAYANRCSAVLESVEQDVIQWDNPSA
;
A
#
# COMPACT_ATOMS: atom_id res chain seq x y z
N MET A 1 -2.36 52.80 17.16
CA MET A 1 -1.84 51.83 18.15
C MET A 1 -2.80 50.65 18.15
N ALA A 2 -2.50 49.60 17.36
CA ALA A 2 -2.21 48.22 17.81
C ALA A 2 -3.38 47.61 18.60
N GLU A 3 -4.01 46.51 18.19
CA GLU A 3 -3.42 45.16 18.09
C GLU A 3 -3.94 44.29 16.92
N PRO A 4 -3.12 43.39 16.34
CA PRO A 4 -3.56 42.42 15.34
C PRO A 4 -4.05 41.11 15.98
N LYS A 5 -5.24 40.62 15.57
CA LYS A 5 -5.79 39.33 16.01
C LYS A 5 -4.95 38.16 15.49
N PRO A 6 -4.62 37.15 16.32
CA PRO A 6 -3.82 36.00 15.91
C PRO A 6 -4.62 35.08 14.98
N LYS A 7 -4.14 34.94 13.73
CA LYS A 7 -4.63 33.93 12.78
C LYS A 7 -4.25 32.55 13.34
N ARG A 8 -5.25 31.81 13.83
CA ARG A 8 -5.15 30.39 14.23
C ARG A 8 -4.51 29.62 13.08
N ARG A 9 -3.26 29.19 13.25
CA ARG A 9 -2.63 28.17 12.40
C ARG A 9 -3.44 26.89 12.62
N ARG A 10 -4.33 26.56 11.68
CA ARG A 10 -4.91 25.23 11.58
C ARG A 10 -3.77 24.31 11.15
N SER A 11 -3.08 23.70 12.10
CA SER A 11 -2.30 22.49 11.84
C SER A 11 -3.28 21.48 11.25
N ALA A 12 -3.13 21.20 9.96
CA ALA A 12 -3.92 20.22 9.26
C ALA A 12 -3.63 18.85 9.88
N THR A 13 -4.53 18.40 10.75
CA THR A 13 -4.56 17.02 11.20
C THR A 13 -4.99 16.21 9.97
N LYS A 14 -4.02 15.64 9.23
CA LYS A 14 -4.32 14.71 8.12
C LYS A 14 -5.22 13.60 8.68
N SER A 15 -6.40 13.46 8.10
CA SER A 15 -7.42 12.51 8.56
C SER A 15 -6.93 11.08 8.33
N ALA A 16 -7.35 10.10 9.14
CA ALA A 16 -6.94 8.70 8.98
C ALA A 16 -7.22 8.12 7.57
N ALA A 17 -8.22 8.66 6.87
CA ALA A 17 -8.51 8.33 5.47
C ALA A 17 -7.43 8.82 4.48
N ASP A 18 -6.84 9.99 4.74
CA ASP A 18 -5.78 10.59 3.92
C ASP A 18 -4.48 9.77 4.03
N GLN A 19 -4.16 9.31 5.24
CA GLN A 19 -3.04 8.40 5.47
C GLN A 19 -3.26 7.01 4.87
N SER A 20 -4.51 6.57 4.71
CA SER A 20 -4.81 5.27 4.10
C SER A 20 -4.54 5.27 2.60
N SER A 21 -4.79 6.40 1.91
CA SER A 21 -4.54 6.56 0.47
C SER A 21 -3.04 6.54 0.15
N GLU A 22 -2.23 7.24 0.95
CA GLU A 22 -0.81 7.46 0.66
C GLU A 22 -0.01 6.13 0.59
N TRP A 23 -0.19 5.23 1.56
CA TRP A 23 0.52 3.93 1.52
C TRP A 23 -0.06 2.97 0.48
N GLN A 24 -1.33 3.12 0.08
CA GLN A 24 -1.92 2.31 -0.98
C GLN A 24 -1.31 2.69 -2.34
N GLU A 25 -1.15 3.99 -2.59
CA GLU A 25 -0.47 4.51 -3.79
C GLU A 25 1.00 4.05 -3.84
N GLU A 26 1.69 3.99 -2.69
CA GLU A 26 3.04 3.44 -2.62
C GLU A 26 3.08 1.95 -3.00
N VAL A 27 2.10 1.14 -2.57
CA VAL A 27 2.00 -0.29 -2.91
C VAL A 27 1.83 -0.49 -4.41
N GLU A 28 1.02 0.35 -5.06
CA GLU A 28 0.77 0.26 -6.51
C GLU A 28 2.04 0.50 -7.34
N GLN A 29 3.00 1.25 -6.82
CA GLN A 29 4.27 1.55 -7.51
C GLN A 29 5.32 0.44 -7.35
N LEU A 30 5.11 -0.52 -6.46
CA LEU A 30 6.08 -1.59 -6.22
C LEU A 30 6.21 -2.51 -7.43
N SER A 31 7.43 -2.97 -7.70
CA SER A 31 7.66 -4.12 -8.56
C SER A 31 7.15 -5.41 -7.91
N PHE A 32 7.03 -6.48 -8.70
CA PHE A 32 6.63 -7.80 -8.18
C PHE A 32 7.51 -8.27 -7.02
N ASN A 33 8.84 -8.17 -7.17
CA ASN A 33 9.78 -8.64 -6.13
C ASN A 33 9.69 -7.80 -4.85
N GLU A 34 9.47 -6.50 -4.97
CA GLU A 34 9.29 -5.62 -3.81
C GLU A 34 7.98 -5.91 -3.09
N ALA A 35 6.87 -6.01 -3.83
CA ALA A 35 5.57 -6.36 -3.28
C ALA A 35 5.59 -7.74 -2.61
N ARG A 36 6.23 -8.73 -3.24
CA ARG A 36 6.41 -10.07 -2.68
C ARG A 36 7.24 -10.06 -1.40
N THR A 37 8.37 -9.37 -1.39
CA THR A 37 9.23 -9.27 -0.20
C THR A 37 8.47 -8.59 0.95
N ALA A 38 7.76 -7.51 0.65
CA ALA A 38 6.93 -6.82 1.64
C ALA A 38 5.80 -7.70 2.19
N LEU A 39 5.17 -8.51 1.33
CA LEU A 39 4.17 -9.51 1.72
C LEU A 39 4.77 -10.56 2.65
N GLU A 40 5.92 -11.15 2.30
CA GLU A 40 6.60 -12.16 3.12
C GLU A 40 6.95 -11.61 4.51
N LEU A 41 7.42 -10.36 4.58
CA LEU A 41 7.68 -9.67 5.86
C LEU A 41 6.41 -9.40 6.66
N ALA A 42 5.31 -8.99 6.00
CA ALA A 42 4.03 -8.77 6.66
C ALA A 42 3.45 -10.08 7.21
N MET A 43 3.55 -11.16 6.45
CA MET A 43 3.13 -12.50 6.88
C MET A 43 3.96 -13.01 8.06
N ALA A 44 5.29 -12.85 8.02
CA ALA A 44 6.15 -13.24 9.13
C ALA A 44 5.78 -12.51 10.43
N LYS A 45 5.43 -11.21 10.34
CA LYS A 45 4.94 -10.44 11.48
C LYS A 45 3.58 -10.92 11.97
N LEU A 46 2.62 -11.15 11.06
CA LEU A 46 1.29 -11.68 11.39
C LEU A 46 1.33 -13.05 12.07
N GLN A 47 2.35 -13.86 11.75
CA GLN A 47 2.57 -15.19 12.33
C GLN A 47 3.39 -15.15 13.63
N SER A 48 3.89 -13.98 14.05
CA SER A 48 4.61 -13.82 15.30
C SER A 48 3.70 -14.03 16.51
N SER A 49 4.22 -14.69 17.54
CA SER A 49 3.52 -14.85 18.83
C SER A 49 3.42 -13.57 19.64
N ASP A 50 4.21 -12.56 19.29
CA ASP A 50 4.35 -11.30 20.06
C ASP A 50 3.57 -10.13 19.44
N LEU A 51 2.67 -10.40 18.50
CA LEU A 51 1.95 -9.35 17.76
C LEU A 51 0.79 -8.77 18.58
N GLU A 52 0.76 -7.44 18.70
CA GLU A 52 -0.36 -6.73 19.34
C GLU A 52 -1.61 -6.75 18.44
N VAL A 53 -2.78 -6.98 19.05
CA VAL A 53 -4.06 -7.12 18.33
C VAL A 53 -4.41 -5.87 17.51
N GLU A 54 -4.05 -4.69 18.01
CA GLU A 54 -4.28 -3.41 17.33
C GLU A 54 -3.45 -3.30 16.02
N GLU A 55 -2.27 -3.91 16.00
CA GLU A 55 -1.39 -3.94 14.82
C GLU A 55 -1.85 -4.98 13.78
N MET A 56 -2.54 -6.04 14.20
CA MET A 56 -2.99 -7.13 13.33
C MET A 56 -3.87 -6.64 12.18
N ALA A 57 -4.88 -5.81 12.45
CA ALA A 57 -5.81 -5.33 11.43
C ALA A 57 -5.14 -4.45 10.38
N THR A 58 -4.11 -3.70 10.77
CA THR A 58 -3.35 -2.83 9.86
C THR A 58 -2.37 -3.66 9.04
N LEU A 59 -1.65 -4.59 9.67
CA LEU A 59 -0.76 -5.53 8.97
C LEU A 59 -1.51 -6.42 7.99
N TYR A 60 -2.69 -6.90 8.35
CA TYR A 60 -3.52 -7.71 7.47
C TYR A 60 -3.93 -6.93 6.20
N ARG A 61 -4.41 -5.70 6.35
CA ARG A 61 -4.78 -4.84 5.21
C ARG A 61 -3.58 -4.55 4.30
N ARG A 62 -2.39 -4.37 4.87
CA ARG A 62 -1.15 -4.22 4.09
C ARG A 62 -0.78 -5.50 3.36
N ALA A 63 -0.84 -6.65 4.02
CA ALA A 63 -0.59 -7.95 3.40
C ALA A 63 -1.54 -8.21 2.22
N GLU A 64 -2.83 -7.91 2.38
CA GLU A 64 -3.82 -8.03 1.31
C GLU A 64 -3.48 -7.11 0.12
N ALA A 65 -3.09 -5.86 0.38
CA ALA A 65 -2.67 -4.94 -0.68
C ALA A 65 -1.41 -5.42 -1.42
N TYR A 66 -0.40 -5.93 -0.72
CA TYR A 66 0.79 -6.50 -1.35
C TYR A 66 0.46 -7.74 -2.20
N ALA A 67 -0.42 -8.61 -1.70
CA ALA A 67 -0.88 -9.78 -2.46
C ALA A 67 -1.62 -9.37 -3.75
N ASN A 68 -2.53 -8.40 -3.65
CA ASN A 68 -3.24 -7.85 -4.82
C ASN A 68 -2.27 -7.25 -5.84
N ARG A 69 -1.24 -6.53 -5.38
CA ARG A 69 -0.21 -5.99 -6.27
C ARG A 69 0.55 -7.09 -6.99
N CYS A 70 0.95 -8.15 -6.27
CA CYS A 70 1.59 -9.32 -6.89
C CYS A 70 0.73 -9.91 -8.00
N SER A 71 -0.56 -10.14 -7.74
CA SER A 71 -1.51 -10.65 -8.75
C SER A 71 -1.62 -9.73 -9.95
N ALA A 72 -1.77 -8.42 -9.73
CA ALA A 72 -1.90 -7.44 -10.81
C ALA A 72 -0.66 -7.40 -11.73
N VAL A 73 0.55 -7.53 -11.16
CA VAL A 73 1.77 -7.60 -11.98
C VAL A 73 1.83 -8.90 -12.79
N LEU A 74 1.44 -10.03 -12.19
CA LEU A 74 1.42 -11.31 -12.91
C LEU A 74 0.38 -11.31 -14.05
N GLU A 75 -0.81 -10.78 -13.81
CA GLU A 75 -1.86 -10.63 -14.83
C GLU A 75 -1.39 -9.74 -15.99
N SER A 76 -0.70 -8.62 -15.69
CA SER A 76 -0.12 -7.77 -16.73
C SER A 76 0.91 -8.51 -17.58
N VAL A 77 1.81 -9.28 -16.94
CA VAL A 77 2.83 -10.06 -17.65
C VAL A 77 2.19 -11.18 -18.47
N GLU A 78 1.14 -11.84 -17.95
CA GLU A 78 0.39 -12.84 -18.70
C GLU A 78 -0.23 -12.24 -19.97
N GLN A 79 -0.85 -11.06 -19.85
CA GLN A 79 -1.41 -10.33 -21.00
C GLN A 79 -0.34 -9.96 -22.03
N ASP A 80 0.82 -9.46 -21.58
CA ASP A 80 1.94 -9.11 -22.46
C ASP A 80 2.43 -10.34 -23.24
N VAL A 81 2.56 -11.49 -22.57
CA VAL A 81 2.97 -12.74 -23.20
C VAL A 81 1.94 -13.22 -24.22
N ILE A 82 0.64 -13.18 -23.89
CA ILE A 82 -0.44 -13.54 -24.82
C ILE A 82 -0.41 -12.65 -26.07
N GLN A 83 -0.19 -11.34 -25.90
CA GLN A 83 -0.10 -10.41 -27.02
C GLN A 83 1.13 -10.68 -27.89
N TRP A 84 2.27 -11.05 -27.30
CA TRP A 84 3.48 -11.38 -28.05
C TRP A 84 3.39 -12.71 -28.80
N ASP A 85 2.67 -13.69 -28.25
CA ASP A 85 2.45 -14.99 -28.91
C ASP A 85 1.43 -14.91 -30.06
N ASN A 86 0.64 -13.83 -30.10
CA ASN A 86 -0.26 -13.53 -31.21
C ASN A 86 0.05 -12.18 -31.89
N PRO A 87 1.18 -12.05 -32.62
CA PRO A 87 1.57 -10.82 -33.29
C PRO A 87 0.74 -10.52 -34.56
N SER A 88 -0.34 -11.27 -34.83
CA SER A 88 -1.09 -11.22 -36.10
C SER A 88 -2.62 -11.24 -35.94
N ALA A 89 -3.17 -10.84 -34.79
CA ALA A 89 -4.55 -10.36 -34.70
C ALA A 89 -4.67 -8.88 -35.08
#